data_AF-A0A2G5IN08-F1
#
_entry.id   AF-A0A2G5IN08-F1
#
_cell.length_a   1.000
_cell.length_b   1.000
_cell.length_c   1.000
_cell.angle_alpha   90.00
_cell.angle_beta   90.00
_cell.angle_gamma   90.00
#
_symmetry.space_group_name_H-M   'P 1'
#
loop_
_entity.id
_entity.type
_entity.pdbx_description
1 polymer ?
#
loop_
_entity_poly.entity_id
_entity_poly.type
_entity_poly.pdbx_seq_one_letter_code
_entity_poly.pdbx_strand_id
1 'polypeptide(L)'
;MVLEATYGWYWVADVLQAAGARVHLAHPLGVKGFAYRRVKNDIRDAADLADLLRMGRLPEAWIAPPQVRELRELAAGTSALAGQARRFALRAEGPGAHRASSPLASRKVRGGAHC
;
A
#
# COMPACT_ATOMS: atom_id res chain seq x y z
N MET A 1 -1.02 27.44 -0.92
CA MET A 1 -0.17 26.45 -1.63
C MET A 1 -0.93 25.14 -1.73
N VAL A 2 -0.73 24.36 -2.78
CA VAL A 2 -1.45 23.11 -3.03
C VAL A 2 -0.48 21.94 -3.15
N LEU A 3 -0.82 20.81 -2.54
CA LEU A 3 -0.06 19.55 -2.60
C LEU A 3 -0.99 18.44 -3.03
N GLU A 4 -0.55 17.55 -3.92
CA GLU A 4 -1.30 16.32 -4.22
C GLU A 4 -1.08 15.28 -3.11
N ALA A 5 -2.13 14.56 -2.67
CA ALA A 5 -2.05 13.52 -1.66
C ALA A 5 -1.39 12.23 -2.20
N THR A 6 -0.11 12.36 -2.55
CA THR A 6 0.79 11.29 -2.99
C THR A 6 1.70 10.86 -1.85
N TYR A 7 2.59 9.89 -2.07
CA TYR A 7 3.49 9.40 -1.02
C TYR A 7 4.28 10.53 -0.36
N GLY A 8 4.29 10.55 0.97
CA GLY A 8 5.07 11.51 1.76
C GLY A 8 4.48 12.91 1.85
N TRP A 9 3.23 13.17 1.48
CA TRP A 9 2.65 14.52 1.57
C TRP A 9 2.68 15.12 2.99
N TYR A 10 2.65 14.26 4.04
CA TYR A 10 2.60 14.67 5.44
C TYR A 10 3.77 15.56 5.84
N TRP A 11 5.02 15.17 5.48
CA TRP A 11 6.21 15.92 5.87
C TRP A 11 6.23 17.31 5.20
N VAL A 12 5.84 17.38 3.93
CA VAL A 12 5.79 18.64 3.18
C VAL A 12 4.74 19.56 3.78
N ALA A 13 3.55 19.01 4.07
CA ALA A 13 2.47 19.77 4.68
C ALA A 13 2.90 20.35 6.03
N ASP A 14 3.55 19.57 6.88
CA ASP A 14 4.00 20.00 8.21
C ASP A 14 5.07 21.09 8.13
N VAL A 15 6.07 20.95 7.23
CA VAL A 15 7.10 21.97 7.01
C VAL A 15 6.49 23.28 6.50
N LEU A 16 5.58 23.20 5.53
CA LEU A 16 4.92 24.39 4.97
C LEU A 16 4.00 25.06 6.00
N GLN A 17 3.26 24.29 6.79
CA GLN A 17 2.42 24.82 7.86
C GLN A 17 3.25 25.47 8.97
N ALA A 18 4.38 24.85 9.35
CA ALA A 18 5.33 25.42 10.31
C ALA A 18 5.97 26.73 9.79
N ALA A 19 6.14 26.86 8.48
CA ALA A 19 6.58 28.09 7.83
C ALA A 19 5.46 29.15 7.69
N GLY A 20 4.25 28.89 8.21
CA GLY A 20 3.12 29.82 8.15
C GLY A 20 2.34 29.80 6.84
N ALA A 21 2.60 28.84 5.94
CA ALA A 21 1.88 28.74 4.68
C ALA A 21 0.53 28.04 4.86
N ARG A 22 -0.51 28.56 4.19
CA ARG A 22 -1.79 27.87 4.05
C ARG A 22 -1.66 26.74 3.02
N VAL A 23 -1.79 25.51 3.48
CA VAL A 23 -1.67 24.29 2.67
C VAL A 23 -3.05 23.73 2.33
N HIS A 24 -3.28 23.47 1.05
CA HIS A 24 -4.44 22.74 0.53
C HIS A 24 -3.95 21.39 0.03
N LEU A 25 -4.63 20.31 0.42
CA LEU A 25 -4.29 18.96 -0.03
C LEU A 25 -5.29 18.56 -1.13
N ALA A 26 -4.80 18.18 -2.30
CA ALA A 26 -5.61 17.77 -3.44
C ALA A 26 -5.76 16.25 -3.47
N HIS A 27 -6.98 15.78 -3.72
CA HIS A 27 -7.28 14.36 -3.84
C HIS A 27 -6.82 13.81 -5.21
N PRO A 28 -5.91 12.81 -5.26
CA PRO A 28 -5.30 12.36 -6.50
C PRO A 28 -6.28 11.78 -7.51
N LEU A 29 -7.35 11.10 -7.07
CA LEU A 29 -8.38 10.59 -7.98
C LEU A 29 -9.23 11.72 -8.57
N GLY A 30 -9.47 12.77 -7.78
CA GLY A 30 -10.19 13.96 -8.25
C GLY A 30 -9.39 14.71 -9.29
N VAL A 31 -8.08 14.90 -9.06
CA VAL A 31 -7.19 15.61 -9.99
C VAL A 31 -7.00 14.83 -11.30
N LYS A 32 -6.88 13.50 -11.25
CA LYS A 32 -6.80 12.64 -12.45
C LYS A 32 -8.00 12.78 -13.39
N GLY A 33 -9.17 13.15 -12.87
CA GLY A 33 -10.36 13.43 -13.68
C GLY A 33 -10.25 14.70 -14.53
N PHE A 34 -9.39 15.65 -14.15
CA PHE A 34 -9.19 16.92 -14.85
C PHE A 34 -7.95 16.95 -15.72
N ALA A 35 -6.88 16.25 -15.32
CA ALA A 35 -5.54 16.43 -15.89
C ALA A 35 -4.90 15.10 -16.36
N TYR A 36 -5.66 14.24 -17.04
CA TYR A 36 -5.07 13.02 -17.59
C TYR A 36 -4.12 13.34 -18.76
N ARG A 37 -2.82 13.04 -18.58
CA ARG A 37 -1.80 13.22 -19.62
C ARG A 37 -0.92 11.97 -19.75
N ARG A 38 -0.51 11.67 -20.98
CA ARG A 38 0.37 10.52 -21.31
C ARG A 38 1.81 10.69 -20.80
N VAL A 39 2.30 11.92 -20.75
CA VAL A 39 3.65 12.27 -20.27
C VAL A 39 3.51 13.11 -19.01
N LYS A 40 4.13 12.65 -17.92
CA LYS A 40 4.16 13.35 -16.64
C LYS A 40 5.10 14.54 -16.71
N ASN A 41 4.67 15.69 -16.22
CA ASN A 41 5.50 16.89 -16.12
C ASN A 41 5.11 17.65 -14.86
N ASP A 42 5.96 17.58 -13.84
CA ASP A 42 5.65 18.12 -12.51
C ASP A 42 5.42 19.64 -12.50
N ILE A 43 6.05 20.40 -13.43
CA ILE A 43 5.82 21.86 -13.55
C ILE A 43 4.38 22.12 -14.02
N ARG A 44 3.92 21.35 -15.01
CA ARG A 44 2.56 21.49 -15.52
C ARG A 44 1.54 20.96 -14.51
N ASP A 45 1.84 19.85 -13.85
CA ASP A 45 0.97 19.28 -12.82
C ASP A 45 0.78 20.29 -11.67
N ALA A 46 1.84 21.00 -11.26
CA ALA A 46 1.76 22.09 -10.28
C ALA A 46 0.93 23.29 -10.78
N ALA A 47 1.06 23.66 -12.07
CA ALA A 47 0.25 24.72 -12.68
C ALA A 47 -1.23 24.35 -12.73
N ASP A 48 -1.55 23.12 -13.14
CA ASP A 48 -2.93 22.60 -13.18
C ASP A 48 -3.57 22.61 -11.78
N LEU A 49 -2.82 22.21 -10.74
CA LEU A 49 -3.29 22.30 -9.36
C LEU A 49 -3.50 23.76 -8.89
N ALA A 50 -2.61 24.68 -9.26
CA ALA A 50 -2.73 26.09 -8.92
C ALA A 50 -3.96 26.72 -9.59
N ASP A 51 -4.24 26.37 -10.84
CA ASP A 51 -5.41 26.82 -11.57
C ASP A 51 -6.71 26.24 -10.97
N LEU A 52 -6.73 24.95 -10.59
CA LEU A 52 -7.87 24.36 -9.90
C LEU A 52 -8.17 25.04 -8.55
N LEU A 53 -7.12 25.38 -7.79
CA LEU A 53 -7.26 26.15 -6.55
C LEU A 53 -7.79 27.55 -6.82
N ARG A 54 -7.25 28.26 -7.82
CA ARG A 54 -7.67 29.62 -8.20
C ARG A 54 -9.12 29.66 -8.67
N MET A 55 -9.59 28.63 -9.36
CA MET A 55 -10.97 28.50 -9.81
C MET A 55 -11.95 28.02 -8.72
N GLY A 56 -11.46 27.66 -7.52
CA GLY A 56 -12.28 27.10 -6.44
C GLY A 56 -12.87 25.72 -6.78
N ARG A 57 -12.27 25.00 -7.74
CA ARG A 57 -12.70 23.68 -8.19
C ARG A 57 -11.78 22.55 -7.72
N LEU A 58 -10.87 22.86 -6.81
CA LEU A 58 -9.92 21.89 -6.29
C LEU A 58 -10.66 20.79 -5.50
N PRO A 59 -10.50 19.51 -5.87
CA PRO A 59 -11.00 18.41 -5.04
C PRO A 59 -10.11 18.31 -3.80
N GLU A 60 -10.50 18.97 -2.71
CA GLU A 60 -9.73 18.98 -1.47
C GLU A 60 -9.87 17.66 -0.69
N ALA A 61 -8.73 17.16 -0.22
CA ALA A 61 -8.62 16.05 0.70
C ALA A 61 -8.39 16.57 2.13
N TRP A 62 -8.88 15.82 3.11
CA TRP A 62 -8.70 16.18 4.52
C TRP A 62 -7.26 15.96 4.98
N ILE A 63 -6.66 16.99 5.55
CA ILE A 63 -5.36 16.92 6.23
C ILE A 63 -5.59 16.36 7.63
N ALA A 64 -5.31 15.07 7.80
CA ALA A 64 -5.42 14.42 9.11
C ALA A 64 -4.42 15.02 10.13
N PRO A 65 -4.76 15.14 11.42
CA PRO A 65 -3.82 15.55 12.46
C PRO A 65 -2.79 14.43 12.75
N PRO A 66 -1.63 14.76 13.34
CA PRO A 66 -0.53 13.81 13.55
C PRO A 66 -0.93 12.50 14.23
N GLN A 67 -1.77 12.57 15.28
CA GLN A 67 -2.23 11.41 16.04
C GLN A 67 -3.03 10.44 15.16
N VAL A 68 -3.84 10.96 14.23
CA VAL A 68 -4.61 10.14 13.30
C VAL A 68 -3.71 9.55 12.21
N ARG A 69 -2.65 10.26 11.81
CA ARG A 69 -1.66 9.75 10.83
C ARG A 69 -0.89 8.58 11.41
N GLU A 70 -0.39 8.71 12.63
CA GLU A 70 0.34 7.64 13.32
C GLU A 70 -0.50 6.36 13.45
N LEU A 71 -1.76 6.49 13.87
CA LEU A 71 -2.70 5.36 13.93
C LEU A 71 -2.92 4.70 12.56
N ARG A 72 -3.01 5.49 11.49
CA ARG A 72 -3.16 4.97 10.11
C ARG A 72 -1.91 4.24 9.63
N GLU A 73 -0.73 4.75 9.95
CA GLU A 73 0.53 4.11 9.60
C GLU A 73 0.70 2.77 10.33
N LEU A 74 0.37 2.72 11.62
CA LEU A 74 0.36 1.49 12.41
C LEU A 74 -0.61 0.45 11.84
N ALA A 75 -1.84 0.86 11.51
CA ALA A 75 -2.86 0.01 10.90
C ALA A 75 -2.47 -0.48 9.50
N ALA A 76 -1.83 0.38 8.70
CA ALA A 76 -1.32 0.01 7.38
C ALA A 76 -0.15 -0.98 7.48
N GLY A 77 0.78 -0.75 8.41
CA GLY A 77 1.92 -1.64 8.66
C GLY A 77 1.50 -3.04 9.10
N THR A 78 0.56 -3.13 10.05
CA THR A 78 -0.02 -4.43 10.49
C THR A 78 -0.72 -5.16 9.35
N SER A 79 -1.53 -4.45 8.55
CA SER A 79 -2.19 -5.03 7.37
C SER A 79 -1.19 -5.51 6.32
N ALA A 80 -0.10 -4.76 6.10
CA ALA A 80 0.96 -5.13 5.17
C ALA A 80 1.72 -6.39 5.63
N LEU A 81 2.02 -6.50 6.93
CA LEU A 81 2.64 -7.69 7.52
C LEU A 81 1.72 -8.91 7.43
N ALA A 82 0.44 -8.76 7.76
CA ALA A 82 -0.55 -9.83 7.61
C ALA A 82 -0.67 -10.31 6.15
N GLY A 83 -0.70 -9.37 5.21
CA GLY A 83 -0.70 -9.67 3.78
C GLY A 83 0.56 -10.41 3.32
N GLN A 84 1.74 -10.06 3.86
CA GLN A 84 3.00 -10.76 3.61
C GLN A 84 2.97 -12.19 4.14
N ALA A 85 2.58 -12.37 5.41
CA ALA A 85 2.46 -13.69 6.03
C ALA A 85 1.53 -14.62 5.24
N ARG A 86 0.38 -14.11 4.79
CA ARG A 86 -0.56 -14.85 3.93
C ARG A 86 0.08 -15.26 2.60
N ARG A 87 0.84 -14.38 1.95
CA ARG A 87 1.56 -14.70 0.71
C ARG A 87 2.61 -15.80 0.92
N PHE A 88 3.31 -15.79 2.05
CA PHE A 88 4.28 -16.84 2.39
C PHE A 88 3.61 -18.20 2.61
N ALA A 89 2.50 -18.24 3.36
CA ALA A 89 1.75 -19.47 3.57
C ALA A 89 1.22 -20.06 2.25
N LEU A 90 0.57 -19.24 1.41
CA LEU A 90 0.07 -19.70 0.10
C LEU A 90 1.19 -20.20 -0.83
N ARG A 91 2.41 -19.67 -0.69
CA ARG A 91 3.58 -20.15 -1.43
C ARG A 91 4.09 -21.50 -0.93
N ALA A 92 4.02 -21.76 0.38
CA ALA A 92 4.38 -23.04 0.98
C ALA A 92 3.39 -24.16 0.59
N GLU A 93 2.11 -23.83 0.46
CA GLU A 93 1.02 -24.73 0.05
C GLU A 93 0.89 -24.90 -1.48
N GLY A 94 1.78 -24.29 -2.27
CA GLY A 94 1.80 -24.44 -3.73
C GLY A 94 2.09 -25.89 -4.18
N PRO A 95 1.96 -26.22 -5.49
CA PRO A 95 1.91 -27.59 -6.01
C PRO A 95 3.22 -28.42 -5.94
N GLY A 96 4.08 -28.17 -4.96
CA GLY A 96 5.29 -28.94 -4.63
C GLY A 96 5.35 -29.48 -3.19
N ALA A 97 4.32 -29.26 -2.35
CA ALA A 97 4.34 -29.64 -0.93
C ALA A 97 4.21 -31.17 -0.65
N HIS A 98 4.07 -32.01 -1.68
CA HIS A 98 3.98 -33.47 -1.54
C HIS A 98 5.34 -34.15 -1.73
N ARG A 99 6.28 -34.00 -0.80
CA ARG A 99 7.45 -34.92 -0.72
C ARG A 99 8.18 -34.88 0.61
N ALA A 100 7.53 -35.28 1.71
CA ALA A 100 8.25 -35.80 2.87
C ALA A 100 7.29 -36.55 3.82
N SER A 101 7.17 -37.87 3.64
CA SER A 101 7.23 -38.88 4.72
C SER A 101 6.56 -40.18 4.25
N SER A 102 7.35 -41.21 3.97
CA SER A 102 6.86 -42.59 4.08
C SER A 102 7.68 -43.25 5.18
N PRO A 103 7.08 -43.68 6.30
CA PRO A 103 7.82 -44.33 7.37
C PRO A 103 8.16 -45.78 6.97
N LEU A 104 9.43 -46.13 7.19
CA LEU A 104 9.96 -47.45 7.59
C LEU A 104 9.12 -48.68 7.17
N ALA A 105 9.52 -49.32 6.07
CA ALA A 105 9.06 -50.65 5.70
C ALA A 105 9.59 -51.71 6.69
N SER A 106 8.76 -52.13 7.64
CA SER A 106 9.04 -53.28 8.50
C SER A 106 9.00 -54.59 7.71
N ARG A 107 10.12 -55.31 7.71
CA ARG A 107 10.38 -56.61 7.09
C ARG A 107 9.46 -57.70 7.66
N LYS A 108 8.51 -58.21 6.87
CA LYS A 108 7.70 -59.38 7.25
C LYS A 108 8.45 -60.68 6.87
N VAL A 109 8.90 -61.41 7.89
CA VAL A 109 9.47 -62.76 7.77
C VAL A 109 8.36 -63.71 7.32
N ARG A 110 8.61 -64.46 6.24
CA ARG A 110 7.68 -65.46 5.68
C ARG A 110 7.83 -66.75 6.48
N GLY A 111 6.92 -67.03 7.40
CA GLY A 111 6.73 -68.36 7.97
C GLY A 111 5.68 -69.11 7.16
N GLY A 112 6.11 -70.12 6.41
CA GLY A 112 5.23 -71.10 5.78
C GLY A 112 4.91 -72.20 6.78
N ALA A 113 3.63 -72.54 6.93
CA ALA A 113 3.18 -73.71 7.66
C ALA A 113 2.38 -74.59 6.69
N HIS A 114 2.76 -75.86 6.75
CA HIS A 114 2.26 -77.02 6.03
C HIS A 114 0.82 -77.41 6.44
N CYS A 115 0.27 -78.28 5.58
CA CYS A 115 -0.89 -79.19 5.74
C CYS A 115 -2.24 -78.62 5.32
#